data_AF-A0AB35U6G3-F1
#
_entry.id   AF-A0AB35U6G3-F1
#
_cell.length_a   1.000
_cell.length_b   1.000
_cell.length_c   1.000
_cell.angle_alpha   90.00
_cell.angle_beta   90.00
_cell.angle_gamma   90.00
#
_symmetry.space_group_name_H-M   'P 1'
#
loop_
_entity.id
_entity.type
_entity.pdbx_description
1 polymer ?
#
loop_
_entity_poly.entity_id
_entity_poly.type
_entity_poly.pdbx_seq_one_letter_code
_entity_poly.pdbx_strand_id
1 'polypeptide(L)'
;MKLVFMDDMESWYACHAAFVLPIAYLAYSFHCDLRHSSMADIRDYLQAGKEAYGFLKSIGMQIRPEGDEKNLEGIRGAMLTLCMWIAARTKLGELAVTDHCRNAVGEMQYLDECFQEMRKQNSAFRMPCFDALRSRMPSWSELHLLCDQNKDTV
;
A
#
# COMPACT_ATOMS: atom_id res chain seq x y z
N MET A 1 2.67 23.23 -2.15
CA MET A 1 2.45 22.33 -1.00
C MET A 1 2.08 23.20 0.20
N LYS A 2 0.93 22.98 0.85
CA LYS A 2 0.50 23.76 2.01
C LYS A 2 0.67 22.90 3.27
N LEU A 3 1.47 23.38 4.22
CA LEU A 3 1.63 22.72 5.52
C LEU A 3 0.42 23.03 6.41
N VAL A 4 -0.10 22.00 7.07
CA VAL A 4 -1.26 22.09 7.97
C VAL A 4 -0.92 21.30 9.22
N PHE A 5 -1.28 21.82 10.40
CA PHE A 5 -1.12 21.11 11.66
C PHE A 5 -2.02 19.85 11.68
N MET A 6 -1.47 18.74 12.16
CA MET A 6 -2.18 17.48 12.36
C MET A 6 -2.13 17.15 13.85
N ASP A 7 -3.30 17.00 14.45
CA ASP A 7 -3.48 16.76 15.88
C ASP A 7 -3.19 15.31 16.29
N ASP A 8 -3.38 14.37 15.37
CA ASP A 8 -3.17 12.93 15.55
C ASP A 8 -2.26 12.37 14.45
N MET A 9 -0.94 12.52 14.67
CA MET A 9 0.08 12.02 13.74
C MET A 9 0.19 10.50 13.73
N GLU A 10 -0.12 9.84 14.85
CA GLU A 10 -0.05 8.37 14.94
C GLU A 10 -1.08 7.73 14.02
N SER A 11 -2.33 8.15 14.13
CA SER A 11 -3.40 7.73 13.21
C SER A 11 -3.09 8.12 11.76
N TRP A 12 -2.48 9.29 11.53
CA TRP A 12 -2.09 9.70 10.19
C TRP A 12 -1.05 8.77 9.56
N TYR A 13 0.00 8.41 10.31
CA TYR A 13 1.01 7.46 9.84
C TYR A 13 0.43 6.06 9.63
N ALA A 14 -0.47 5.61 10.52
CA ALA A 14 -1.14 4.33 10.36
C ALA A 14 -2.03 4.29 9.11
N CYS A 15 -2.79 5.36 8.82
CA CYS A 15 -3.57 5.49 7.59
C CYS A 15 -2.67 5.48 6.35
N HIS A 16 -1.54 6.19 6.41
CA HIS A 16 -0.56 6.18 5.33
C HIS A 16 -0.02 4.77 5.06
N ALA A 17 0.40 4.04 6.10
CA ALA A 17 0.87 2.66 5.97
C ALA A 17 -0.22 1.73 5.41
N ALA A 18 -1.47 1.86 5.90
CA ALA A 18 -2.62 1.09 5.44
C ALA A 18 -2.94 1.31 3.94
N PHE A 19 -2.60 2.48 3.40
CA PHE A 19 -2.75 2.79 1.97
C PHE A 19 -1.55 2.34 1.12
N VAL A 20 -0.32 2.56 1.60
CA VAL A 20 0.91 2.31 0.84
C VAL A 20 1.27 0.83 0.78
N LEU A 21 1.05 0.06 1.85
CA LEU A 21 1.41 -1.36 1.88
C LEU A 21 0.70 -2.18 0.80
N PRO A 22 -0.63 -2.08 0.58
CA PRO A 22 -1.31 -2.79 -0.48
C PRO A 22 -0.75 -2.54 -1.89
N ILE A 23 -0.39 -1.30 -2.22
CA ILE A 23 0.19 -0.98 -3.53
C ILE A 23 1.64 -1.48 -3.65
N ALA A 24 2.41 -1.48 -2.55
CA ALA A 24 3.74 -2.06 -2.52
C ALA A 24 3.71 -3.57 -2.76
N TYR A 25 2.81 -4.31 -2.09
CA TYR A 25 2.64 -5.75 -2.33
C TYR A 25 2.29 -6.04 -3.78
N LEU A 26 1.39 -5.23 -4.35
CA LEU A 26 0.99 -5.37 -5.73
C LEU A 26 2.18 -5.11 -6.68
N ALA A 27 2.95 -4.05 -6.43
CA ALA A 27 4.16 -3.76 -7.20
C ALA A 27 5.15 -4.93 -7.16
N TYR A 28 5.42 -5.48 -5.98
CA TYR A 28 6.33 -6.62 -5.83
C TYR A 28 5.81 -7.89 -6.51
N SER A 29 4.51 -8.16 -6.48
CA SER A 29 3.90 -9.30 -7.19
C SER A 29 4.08 -9.24 -8.71
N PHE A 30 4.30 -8.04 -9.27
CA PHE A 30 4.60 -7.81 -10.68
C PHE A 30 6.07 -7.43 -10.91
N HIS A 31 6.99 -7.81 -10.01
CA HIS A 31 8.43 -7.51 -10.14
C HIS A 31 8.74 -6.02 -10.33
N CYS A 32 7.98 -5.18 -9.63
CA CYS A 32 8.00 -3.72 -9.76
C CYS A 32 7.67 -3.24 -11.20
N ASP A 33 6.80 -3.93 -11.92
CA ASP A 33 6.29 -3.49 -13.22
C ASP A 33 4.76 -3.59 -13.27
N LEU A 34 4.10 -2.55 -12.75
CA LEU A 34 2.64 -2.46 -12.71
C LEU A 34 1.99 -2.36 -14.10
N ARG A 35 2.76 -2.24 -15.19
CA ARG A 35 2.19 -2.30 -16.55
C ARG A 35 1.60 -3.67 -16.88
N HIS A 36 1.86 -4.69 -16.08
CA HIS A 36 1.28 -6.01 -16.27
C HIS A 36 0.08 -6.27 -15.36
N SER A 37 -0.24 -5.35 -14.44
CA SER A 37 -1.42 -5.49 -13.59
C SER A 37 -2.71 -5.29 -14.37
N SER A 38 -3.74 -6.06 -14.02
CA SER A 38 -5.09 -5.95 -14.56
C SER A 38 -5.92 -4.91 -13.80
N MET A 39 -7.11 -4.60 -14.31
CA MET A 39 -8.07 -3.77 -13.58
C MET A 39 -8.59 -4.49 -12.31
N ALA A 40 -8.63 -5.82 -12.31
CA ALA A 40 -9.03 -6.59 -11.13
C ALA A 40 -7.99 -6.42 -10.01
N ASP A 41 -6.70 -6.46 -10.36
CA ASP A 41 -5.59 -6.23 -9.42
C ASP A 41 -5.65 -4.86 -8.75
N ILE A 42 -5.97 -3.80 -9.52
CA ILE A 42 -6.14 -2.45 -8.96
C ILE A 42 -7.36 -2.38 -8.02
N ARG A 43 -8.43 -3.12 -8.31
CA ARG A 43 -9.59 -3.21 -7.42
C ARG A 43 -9.27 -3.98 -6.14
N ASP A 44 -8.50 -5.05 -6.24
CA ASP A 44 -7.98 -5.78 -5.06
C ASP A 44 -7.17 -4.82 -4.19
N TYR A 45 -6.29 -4.01 -4.78
CA TYR A 45 -5.54 -2.97 -4.06
C TYR A 45 -6.47 -2.02 -3.28
N LEU A 46 -7.50 -1.44 -3.92
CA LEU A 46 -8.45 -0.56 -3.22
C LEU A 46 -9.22 -1.30 -2.12
N GLN A 47 -9.60 -2.55 -2.36
CA GLN A 47 -10.33 -3.35 -1.38
C GLN A 47 -9.47 -3.68 -0.16
N ALA A 48 -8.19 -4.03 -0.36
CA ALA A 48 -7.22 -4.21 0.71
C ALA A 48 -7.02 -2.92 1.52
N GLY A 49 -6.98 -1.75 0.88
CA GLY A 49 -6.93 -0.45 1.57
C GLY A 49 -8.17 -0.21 2.46
N LYS A 50 -9.37 -0.57 1.99
CA LYS A 50 -10.60 -0.49 2.80
C LYS A 50 -10.56 -1.42 4.01
N GLU A 51 -10.11 -2.65 3.82
CA GLU A 51 -9.95 -3.62 4.90
C GLU A 51 -8.97 -3.10 5.95
N ALA A 52 -7.83 -2.56 5.51
CA ALA A 52 -6.84 -1.97 6.39
C ALA A 52 -7.40 -0.77 7.18
N TYR A 53 -8.14 0.14 6.54
CA TYR A 53 -8.81 1.25 7.23
C TYR A 53 -9.88 0.74 8.22
N GLY A 54 -10.61 -0.32 7.84
CA GLY A 54 -11.55 -1.01 8.73
C GLY A 54 -10.86 -1.59 9.98
N PHE A 55 -9.69 -2.19 9.79
CA PHE A 55 -8.87 -2.69 10.90
C PHE A 55 -8.41 -1.56 11.82
N LEU A 56 -7.89 -0.45 11.27
CA LEU A 56 -7.48 0.72 12.06
C LEU A 56 -8.63 1.24 12.94
N LYS A 57 -9.83 1.38 12.37
CA LYS A 57 -11.04 1.74 13.13
C LYS A 57 -11.34 0.73 14.24
N SER A 58 -11.14 -0.56 13.99
CA SER A 58 -11.43 -1.63 14.95
C SER A 58 -10.54 -1.61 16.19
N ILE A 59 -9.33 -1.04 16.09
CA ILE A 59 -8.39 -0.88 17.21
C ILE A 59 -8.46 0.52 17.84
N GLY A 60 -9.44 1.34 17.44
CA GLY A 60 -9.68 2.67 18.01
C GLY A 60 -8.89 3.81 17.37
N MET A 61 -8.16 3.57 16.28
CA MET A 61 -7.48 4.65 15.54
C MET A 61 -8.48 5.47 14.72
N GLN A 62 -8.16 6.75 14.54
CA GLN A 62 -8.99 7.66 13.75
C GLN A 62 -8.53 7.63 12.29
N ILE A 63 -9.43 7.79 11.33
CA ILE A 63 -8.99 7.99 9.95
C ILE A 63 -8.50 9.42 9.80
N ARG A 64 -7.26 9.55 9.32
CA ARG A 64 -6.58 10.82 9.11
C ARG A 64 -5.90 10.85 7.73
N PRO A 65 -6.06 11.94 6.95
CA PRO A 65 -6.92 13.10 7.20
C PRO A 65 -8.41 12.75 7.32
N GLU A 66 -9.20 13.63 7.95
CA GLU A 66 -10.62 13.35 8.18
C GLU A 66 -11.37 13.13 6.84
N GLY A 67 -12.08 12.00 6.75
CA GLY A 67 -12.86 11.64 5.58
C GLY A 67 -12.04 11.05 4.43
N ASP A 68 -10.75 10.73 4.65
CA ASP A 68 -9.91 10.11 3.63
C ASP A 68 -10.43 8.73 3.17
N GLU A 69 -11.13 7.98 4.04
CA GLU A 69 -11.75 6.71 3.66
C GLU A 69 -12.76 6.86 2.50
N LYS A 70 -13.35 8.05 2.33
CA LYS A 70 -14.30 8.33 1.25
C LYS A 70 -13.62 8.27 -0.11
N ASN A 71 -12.29 8.40 -0.18
CA ASN A 71 -11.52 8.27 -1.41
C ASN A 71 -11.47 6.82 -1.92
N LEU A 72 -11.78 5.84 -1.07
CA LEU A 72 -11.83 4.43 -1.44
C LEU A 72 -13.25 4.00 -1.88
N GLU A 73 -14.28 4.80 -1.65
CA GLU A 73 -15.69 4.41 -1.80
C GLU A 73 -16.46 5.21 -2.87
N GLY A 74 -17.54 4.60 -3.39
CA GLY A 74 -18.46 5.23 -4.33
C GLY A 74 -17.77 5.79 -5.59
N ILE A 75 -18.21 6.98 -6.02
CA ILE A 75 -17.67 7.66 -7.20
C ILE A 75 -16.19 8.02 -7.02
N ARG A 76 -15.76 8.41 -5.80
CA ARG A 76 -14.36 8.75 -5.53
C ARG A 76 -13.46 7.52 -5.61
N GLY A 77 -13.90 6.38 -5.07
CA GLY A 77 -13.22 5.10 -5.24
C GLY A 77 -13.11 4.66 -6.70
N ALA A 78 -14.16 4.85 -7.50
CA ALA A 78 -14.12 4.59 -8.93
C ALA A 78 -13.12 5.50 -9.66
N MET A 79 -13.07 6.79 -9.31
CA MET A 79 -12.08 7.74 -9.83
C MET A 79 -10.66 7.34 -9.42
N LEU A 80 -10.44 7.00 -8.15
CA LEU A 80 -9.14 6.54 -7.65
C LEU A 80 -8.70 5.26 -8.37
N THR A 81 -9.60 4.30 -8.59
CA THR A 81 -9.31 3.08 -9.36
C THR A 81 -8.81 3.43 -10.75
N LEU A 82 -9.49 4.34 -11.46
CA LEU A 82 -9.09 4.78 -12.79
C LEU A 82 -7.73 5.52 -12.76
N CYS A 83 -7.54 6.42 -11.79
CA CYS A 83 -6.27 7.12 -11.60
C CYS A 83 -5.11 6.15 -11.38
N MET A 84 -5.30 5.12 -10.55
CA MET A 84 -4.29 4.11 -10.28
C MET A 84 -4.02 3.21 -11.49
N TRP A 85 -5.05 2.85 -12.24
CA TRP A 85 -4.89 2.13 -13.51
C TRP A 85 -4.09 2.94 -14.54
N ILE A 86 -4.36 4.25 -14.66
CA ILE A 86 -3.57 5.14 -15.52
C ILE A 86 -2.14 5.24 -14.98
N ALA A 87 -1.97 5.50 -13.68
CA ALA A 87 -0.66 5.67 -13.05
C ALA A 87 0.25 4.47 -13.30
N ALA A 88 -0.27 3.24 -13.16
CA ALA A 88 0.43 1.99 -13.45
C ALA A 88 1.05 1.93 -14.86
N ARG A 89 0.56 2.74 -15.81
CA ARG A 89 1.00 2.78 -17.22
C ARG A 89 1.79 4.03 -17.59
N THR A 90 2.14 4.86 -16.60
CA THR A 90 2.88 6.12 -16.82
C THR A 90 4.23 6.10 -16.14
N LYS A 91 5.18 6.86 -16.69
CA LYS A 91 6.50 7.06 -16.07
C LYS A 91 6.43 7.72 -14.69
N LEU A 92 5.43 8.56 -14.45
CA LEU A 92 5.21 9.15 -13.13
C LEU A 92 4.78 8.10 -12.10
N GLY A 93 3.88 7.19 -12.45
CA GLY A 93 3.50 6.09 -11.57
C GLY A 93 4.64 5.07 -11.37
N GLU A 94 5.44 4.83 -12.40
CA GLU A 94 6.67 4.02 -12.32
C GLU A 94 7.64 4.60 -11.28
N LEU A 95 7.94 5.89 -11.36
CA LEU A 95 8.78 6.59 -10.39
C LEU A 95 8.18 6.57 -8.97
N ALA A 96 6.88 6.86 -8.85
CA ALA A 96 6.23 7.03 -7.55
C ALA A 96 6.05 5.71 -6.79
N VAL A 97 5.85 4.60 -7.49
CA VAL A 97 5.53 3.31 -6.86
C VAL A 97 6.65 2.32 -7.08
N THR A 98 6.93 1.95 -8.33
CA THR A 98 7.79 0.79 -8.61
C THR A 98 9.26 1.08 -8.39
N ASP A 99 9.75 2.27 -8.77
CA ASP A 99 11.14 2.65 -8.50
C ASP A 99 11.34 2.92 -7.01
N HIS A 100 10.36 3.52 -6.33
CA HIS A 100 10.38 3.62 -4.89
C HIS A 100 10.50 2.24 -4.22
N CYS A 101 9.66 1.27 -4.60
CA CYS A 101 9.72 -0.09 -4.06
C CYS A 101 11.07 -0.78 -4.31
N ARG A 102 11.64 -0.66 -5.53
CA ARG A 102 12.98 -1.21 -5.83
C ARG A 102 14.08 -0.63 -4.94
N ASN A 103 14.00 0.66 -4.63
CA ASN A 103 15.08 1.35 -3.94
C ASN A 103 14.88 1.40 -2.41
N ALA A 104 13.65 1.23 -1.93
CA ALA A 104 13.26 1.32 -0.53
C ALA A 104 12.76 -0.02 0.05
N VAL A 105 13.26 -1.15 -0.46
CA VAL A 105 12.83 -2.50 -0.03
C VAL A 105 12.92 -2.69 1.50
N GLY A 106 13.97 -2.19 2.14
CA GLY A 106 14.11 -2.25 3.60
C GLY A 106 13.08 -1.40 4.36
N GLU A 107 12.70 -0.24 3.82
CA GLU A 107 11.64 0.60 4.37
C GLU A 107 10.28 -0.10 4.26
N MET A 108 9.99 -0.68 3.10
CA MET A 108 8.72 -1.41 2.88
C MET A 108 8.62 -2.65 3.78
N GLN A 109 9.72 -3.38 3.99
CA GLN A 109 9.75 -4.49 4.94
C GLN A 109 9.46 -4.01 6.37
N TYR A 110 10.15 -2.96 6.80
CA TYR A 110 9.95 -2.42 8.15
C TYR A 110 8.50 -1.97 8.38
N LEU A 111 7.91 -1.26 7.41
CA LEU A 111 6.50 -0.85 7.47
C LEU A 111 5.55 -2.04 7.53
N ASP A 112 5.79 -3.09 6.73
CA ASP A 112 5.00 -4.31 6.75
C ASP A 112 5.06 -4.99 8.11
N GLU A 113 6.25 -5.19 8.66
CA GLU A 113 6.46 -5.82 9.96
C GLU A 113 5.79 -5.04 11.09
N CYS A 114 5.95 -3.70 11.11
CA CYS A 114 5.25 -2.84 12.06
C CYS A 114 3.72 -2.95 11.93
N PHE A 115 3.19 -3.00 10.72
CA PHE A 115 1.76 -3.14 10.49
C PHE A 115 1.25 -4.53 10.91
N GLN A 116 2.01 -5.60 10.65
CA GLN A 116 1.67 -6.94 11.15
C GLN A 116 1.72 -7.01 12.68
N GLU A 117 2.64 -6.30 13.34
CA GLU A 117 2.66 -6.19 14.80
C GLU A 117 1.42 -5.47 15.32
N MET A 118 1.05 -4.34 14.70
CA MET A 118 -0.16 -3.60 15.03
C MET A 118 -1.41 -4.48 14.93
N ARG A 119 -1.49 -5.36 13.92
CA ARG A 119 -2.60 -6.31 13.75
C ARG A 119 -2.86 -7.23 14.93
N LYS A 120 -1.87 -7.46 15.79
CA LYS A 120 -2.06 -8.29 16.99
C LYS A 120 -3.04 -7.67 17.99
N GLN A 121 -3.26 -6.35 17.94
CA GLN A 121 -4.24 -5.66 18.80
C GLN A 121 -5.69 -6.11 18.53
N ASN A 122 -5.99 -6.61 17.32
CA ASN A 122 -7.27 -7.24 17.00
C ASN A 122 -7.07 -8.37 15.97
N SER A 123 -6.47 -9.48 16.42
CA SER A 123 -6.17 -10.63 15.56
C SER A 123 -7.40 -11.34 14.98
N ALA A 124 -8.59 -11.08 15.52
CA ALA A 124 -9.86 -11.60 14.98
C ALA A 124 -10.36 -10.82 13.75
N PHE A 125 -9.88 -9.59 13.52
CA PHE A 125 -10.28 -8.79 12.37
C PHE A 125 -9.69 -9.36 11.07
N ARG A 126 -10.56 -9.68 10.12
CA ARG A 126 -10.18 -10.34 8.86
C ARG A 126 -9.91 -9.29 7.79
N MET A 127 -8.80 -9.43 7.07
CA MET A 127 -8.44 -8.60 5.92
C MET A 127 -8.06 -9.50 4.72
N PRO A 128 -9.02 -10.26 4.17
CA PRO A 128 -8.72 -11.32 3.21
C PRO A 128 -8.08 -10.80 1.91
N CYS A 129 -8.45 -9.63 1.42
CA CYS A 129 -7.85 -9.05 0.23
C CYS A 129 -6.44 -8.53 0.51
N PHE A 130 -6.23 -7.88 1.66
CA PHE A 130 -4.90 -7.47 2.11
C PHE A 130 -3.96 -8.68 2.25
N ASP A 131 -4.42 -9.73 2.93
CA ASP A 131 -3.66 -10.97 3.15
C ASP A 131 -3.36 -11.68 1.83
N ALA A 132 -4.31 -11.67 0.89
CA ALA A 132 -4.13 -12.24 -0.45
C ALA A 132 -3.14 -11.45 -1.31
N LEU A 133 -3.08 -10.11 -1.20
CA LEU A 133 -2.06 -9.32 -1.91
C LEU A 133 -0.68 -9.57 -1.32
N ARG A 134 -0.57 -9.54 0.02
CA ARG A 134 0.70 -9.78 0.72
C ARG A 134 1.26 -11.18 0.45
N SER A 135 0.42 -12.19 0.20
CA SER A 135 0.90 -13.55 -0.11
C SER A 135 1.35 -13.74 -1.56
N ARG A 136 1.03 -12.82 -2.47
CA ARG A 136 1.44 -12.87 -3.89
C ARG A 136 2.86 -12.35 -4.12
N MET A 137 3.39 -11.50 -3.21
CA MET A 137 4.75 -10.99 -3.38
C MET A 137 5.81 -12.05 -3.03
N PRO A 138 7.02 -11.99 -3.62
CA PRO A 138 8.14 -12.81 -3.19
C PRO A 138 8.47 -12.59 -1.72
N SER A 139 9.22 -13.50 -1.12
CA SER A 139 9.71 -13.33 0.25
C SER A 139 10.60 -12.08 0.35
N TRP A 140 10.67 -11.47 1.55
CA TRP A 140 11.54 -10.33 1.78
C TRP A 140 13.00 -10.60 1.42
N SER A 141 13.51 -11.81 1.73
CA SER A 141 14.86 -12.22 1.34
C SER A 141 15.08 -12.22 -0.18
N GLU A 142 14.11 -12.71 -0.96
CA GLU A 142 14.18 -12.67 -2.42
C GLU A 142 14.10 -11.23 -2.94
N LEU A 143 13.24 -10.39 -2.35
CA LEU A 143 13.11 -9.00 -2.74
C LEU A 143 14.40 -8.21 -2.50
N HIS A 144 15.08 -8.39 -1.36
CA HIS A 144 16.38 -7.78 -1.10
C HIS A 144 17.42 -8.21 -2.13
N LEU A 145 17.50 -9.50 -2.44
CA LEU A 145 18.42 -10.00 -3.48
C LEU A 145 18.14 -9.37 -4.84
N LEU A 146 16.87 -9.31 -5.27
CA LEU A 146 16.47 -8.73 -6.55
C LEU A 146 16.71 -7.22 -6.61
N CYS A 147 16.46 -6.52 -5.50
CA CYS A 147 16.55 -5.06 -5.45
C CYS A 147 18.01 -4.58 -5.29
N ASP A 148 18.84 -5.33 -4.57
CA ASP A 148 20.26 -4.99 -4.40
C ASP A 148 21.09 -5.33 -5.64
N GLN A 149 20.78 -6.43 -6.35
CA GLN A 149 21.43 -6.74 -7.65
C GLN A 149 21.19 -5.66 -8.72
N ASN A 150 20.08 -4.93 -8.63
CA ASN A 150 19.77 -3.83 -9.55
C ASN A 150 20.49 -2.51 -9.18
N LYS A 151 21.18 -2.42 -8.03
CA LYS A 151 21.98 -1.26 -7.65
C LYS A 151 23.40 -1.29 -8.23
N ASP A 152 23.90 -2.47 -8.59
CA ASP A 152 25.27 -2.67 -9.11
C ASP A 152 25.38 -2.50 -10.63
N THR A 153 24.28 -2.18 -11.33
CA THR A 153 24.23 -2.05 -12.80
C THR A 153 24.05 -0.61 -13.31
N VAL A 154 24.19 0.40 -12.44
CA VAL A 154 24.14 1.83 -12.80
C VAL A 154 25.48 2.51 -12.57
#